data_AF-A0A7I4XTZ3-F1
#
_entry.id   AF-A0A7I4XTZ3-F1
#
_cell.length_a   1.000
_cell.length_b   1.000
_cell.length_c   1.000
_cell.angle_alpha   90.00
_cell.angle_beta   90.00
_cell.angle_gamma   90.00
#
_symmetry.space_group_name_H-M   'P 1'
#
loop_
_entity.id
_entity.type
_entity.pdbx_description
1 polymer ?
#
loop_
_entity_poly.entity_id
_entity_poly.type
_entity_poly.pdbx_seq_one_letter_code
_entity_poly.pdbx_strand_id
1 'polypeptide(L)'
;MLLLMKENWRVRTAEDVDKSVCAEIPNKEAEPELYAAVTAYMIHRQCGAMDPRSPCVENGSCLKLFPKKIRDKTTLDVDGYPNYRRRNLFPTEIQGIPYTDEWVVPFNPYILLKYDCHFNLEICGMVSTIKYLYKYIYKGPDHARISIENEPTTDDDVDETKQHFNTRYVCVPQSMYRIFGYNMQGRSHAVFKLAVHLPELQSVHYVQGQEQHYLPHAQRTFTTLTAFFELDRLCNAMHERGGSQMTL
;
A
#
# COMPACT_ATOMS: atom_id res chain seq x y z
N MET A 1 0.80 -6.66 3.60
CA MET A 1 1.03 -7.76 2.64
C MET A 1 -0.10 -8.75 2.82
N LEU A 2 -0.78 -9.16 1.74
CA LEU A 2 -1.81 -10.20 1.80
C LEU A 2 -1.18 -11.51 1.32
N LEU A 3 -1.35 -12.59 2.08
CA LEU A 3 -0.86 -13.92 1.72
C LEU A 3 -2.06 -14.81 1.41
N LEU A 4 -2.06 -15.41 0.22
CA LEU A 4 -3.06 -16.41 -0.16
C LEU A 4 -2.48 -17.79 0.11
N MET A 5 -3.09 -18.54 1.03
CA MET A 5 -2.65 -19.88 1.37
C MET A 5 -3.06 -20.86 0.25
N LYS A 6 -2.17 -21.81 -0.05
CA LYS A 6 -2.48 -22.94 -0.94
C LYS A 6 -3.65 -23.74 -0.37
N GLU A 7 -4.41 -24.42 -1.23
CA GLU A 7 -5.67 -25.10 -0.86
C GLU A 7 -5.56 -25.97 0.41
N ASN A 8 -4.52 -26.80 0.47
CA ASN A 8 -4.28 -27.76 1.56
C ASN A 8 -3.79 -27.10 2.86
N TRP A 9 -3.49 -25.80 2.83
CA TRP A 9 -3.00 -25.01 3.97
C TRP A 9 -4.01 -23.97 4.41
N ARG A 10 -5.24 -23.98 3.87
CA ARG A 10 -6.27 -23.03 4.26
C ARG A 10 -6.68 -23.24 5.71
N VAL A 11 -6.62 -22.17 6.49
CA VAL A 11 -7.13 -22.11 7.86
C VAL A 11 -8.66 -22.10 7.81
N ARG A 12 -9.30 -23.16 8.30
CA ARG A 12 -10.77 -23.33 8.24
C ARG A 12 -11.40 -23.46 9.62
N THR A 13 -10.64 -23.93 10.60
CA THR A 13 -11.10 -24.18 11.96
C THR A 13 -10.36 -23.29 12.97
N ALA A 14 -10.92 -23.16 14.16
CA ALA A 14 -10.25 -22.48 15.27
C ALA A 14 -8.91 -23.15 15.62
N GLU A 15 -8.82 -24.46 15.48
CA GLU A 15 -7.57 -25.21 15.71
C GLU A 15 -6.51 -24.87 14.66
N ASP A 16 -6.89 -24.72 13.39
CA ASP A 16 -5.97 -24.27 12.34
C ASP A 16 -5.47 -22.84 12.60
N VAL A 17 -6.34 -21.97 13.12
CA VAL A 17 -5.94 -20.62 13.55
C VAL A 17 -4.91 -20.72 14.66
N ASP A 18 -5.17 -21.51 15.71
CA ASP A 18 -4.27 -21.65 16.86
C ASP A 18 -2.91 -22.28 16.48
N LYS A 19 -2.86 -23.11 15.43
CA LYS A 19 -1.60 -23.62 14.87
C LYS A 19 -0.81 -22.55 14.10
N SER A 20 -1.49 -21.53 13.60
CA SER A 20 -0.92 -20.52 12.70
C SER A 20 -0.64 -19.18 13.38
N VAL A 21 -1.45 -18.80 14.36
CA VAL A 21 -1.41 -17.50 15.03
C VAL A 21 -1.54 -17.70 16.54
N CYS A 22 -0.64 -17.07 17.27
CA CYS A 22 -0.64 -16.96 18.72
C CYS A 22 -0.91 -15.50 19.12
N ALA A 23 -1.58 -15.32 20.25
CA ALA A 23 -1.77 -14.01 20.87
C ALA A 23 -1.53 -14.08 22.38
N GLU A 24 -0.65 -14.98 22.81
CA GLU A 24 -0.35 -15.30 24.20
C GLU A 24 1.13 -15.00 24.50
N ILE A 25 1.43 -14.61 25.73
CA ILE A 25 2.80 -14.50 26.22
C ILE A 25 3.34 -15.93 26.43
N PRO A 26 4.48 -16.31 25.81
CA PRO A 26 5.07 -17.65 25.98
C PRO A 26 5.58 -17.87 27.41
N ASN A 27 5.74 -19.13 27.79
CA ASN A 27 6.42 -19.47 29.04
C ASN A 27 7.91 -19.13 28.94
N LYS A 28 8.40 -18.26 29.83
CA LYS A 28 9.79 -17.80 29.86
C LYS A 28 10.82 -18.92 30.06
N GLU A 29 10.47 -19.96 30.80
CA GLU A 29 11.37 -21.07 31.13
C GLU A 29 11.39 -22.12 30.01
N ALA A 30 10.23 -22.42 29.43
CA ALA A 30 10.11 -23.44 28.37
C ALA A 30 10.50 -22.89 26.98
N GLU A 31 10.21 -21.62 26.70
CA GLU A 31 10.41 -20.99 25.38
C GLU A 31 11.10 -19.61 25.53
N PRO A 32 12.34 -19.56 26.05
CA PRO A 32 13.00 -18.30 26.40
C PRO A 32 13.24 -17.37 25.19
N GLU A 33 13.60 -17.94 24.05
CA GLU A 33 13.83 -17.16 22.80
C GLU A 33 12.53 -16.52 22.31
N LEU A 34 11.43 -17.29 22.28
CA LEU A 34 10.15 -16.77 21.85
C LEU A 34 9.61 -15.74 22.84
N TYR A 35 9.75 -15.98 24.14
CA TYR A 35 9.40 -15.01 25.17
C TYR A 35 10.16 -13.70 25.00
N ALA A 36 11.48 -13.75 24.75
CA ALA A 36 12.29 -12.57 24.50
C ALA A 36 11.80 -11.79 23.26
N ALA A 37 11.54 -12.49 22.15
CA ALA A 37 11.03 -11.86 20.93
C ALA A 37 9.63 -11.27 21.12
N VAL A 38 8.73 -11.97 21.80
CA VAL A 38 7.36 -11.49 22.07
C VAL A 38 7.38 -10.24 22.94
N THR A 39 8.16 -10.24 24.03
CA THR A 39 8.26 -9.08 24.93
C THR A 39 8.94 -7.88 24.29
N ALA A 40 9.87 -8.10 23.36
CA ALA A 40 10.52 -7.03 22.61
C ALA A 40 9.63 -6.43 21.50
N TYR A 41 8.88 -7.26 20.78
CA TYR A 41 8.27 -6.85 19.52
C TYR A 41 6.75 -7.01 19.44
N MET A 42 6.12 -7.88 20.22
CA MET A 42 4.70 -8.23 20.07
C MET A 42 3.80 -7.66 21.17
N ILE A 43 4.33 -6.85 22.09
CA ILE A 43 3.51 -6.21 23.13
C ILE A 43 3.06 -4.83 22.68
N HIS A 44 1.75 -4.66 22.56
CA HIS A 44 1.17 -3.33 22.39
C HIS A 44 1.36 -2.54 23.68
N ARG A 45 1.98 -1.37 23.57
CA ARG A 45 2.15 -0.47 24.72
C ARG A 45 0.80 -0.10 25.32
N GLN A 46 0.73 -0.02 26.64
CA GLN A 46 -0.46 0.44 27.35
C GLN A 46 -0.85 1.85 26.87
N CYS A 47 -2.10 2.01 26.45
CA CYS A 47 -2.61 3.23 25.83
C CYS A 47 -4.08 3.48 26.20
N GLY A 48 -4.70 4.50 25.62
CA GLY A 48 -6.10 4.87 25.89
C GLY A 48 -6.18 5.64 27.20
N ALA A 49 -7.01 5.17 28.13
CA ALA A 49 -7.14 5.80 29.45
C ALA A 49 -5.81 5.81 30.25
N MET A 50 -4.94 4.82 30.05
CA MET A 50 -3.65 4.74 30.74
C MET A 50 -2.58 5.67 30.14
N ASP A 51 -2.66 5.95 28.85
CA ASP A 51 -1.80 6.95 28.19
C ASP A 51 -2.55 7.61 27.03
N PRO A 52 -3.23 8.74 27.29
CA PRO A 52 -4.01 9.44 26.27
C PRO A 52 -3.16 10.05 25.14
N ARG A 53 -1.84 10.19 25.33
CA ARG A 53 -0.92 10.76 24.34
C ARG A 53 -0.43 9.75 23.32
N SER A 54 -0.74 8.47 23.52
CA SER A 54 -0.33 7.41 22.62
C SER A 54 -0.91 7.66 21.20
N PRO A 55 -0.11 7.52 20.12
CA PRO A 55 -0.54 7.84 18.75
C PRO A 55 -1.74 7.02 18.25
N CYS A 56 -1.98 5.88 18.89
CA CYS A 56 -3.09 4.99 18.55
C CYS A 56 -4.40 5.35 19.26
N VAL A 57 -4.47 6.43 20.02
CA VAL A 57 -5.67 6.83 20.76
C VAL A 57 -6.48 7.84 19.96
N GLU A 58 -7.78 7.58 19.80
CA GLU A 58 -8.77 8.51 19.25
C GLU A 58 -10.00 8.48 20.14
N ASN A 59 -10.55 9.65 20.50
CA ASN A 59 -11.70 9.78 21.40
C ASN A 59 -11.54 8.99 22.72
N GLY A 60 -10.34 8.98 23.29
CA GLY A 60 -10.02 8.28 24.54
C GLY A 60 -9.89 6.75 24.43
N SER A 61 -10.08 6.18 23.24
CA SER A 61 -10.01 4.73 23.01
C SER A 61 -8.90 4.36 22.03
N CYS A 62 -8.31 3.18 22.20
CA CYS A 62 -7.31 2.69 21.25
C CYS A 62 -7.97 2.31 19.91
N LEU A 63 -7.49 2.89 18.81
CA LEU A 63 -7.87 2.58 17.43
C LEU A 63 -7.65 1.10 17.06
N LYS A 64 -6.76 0.42 17.77
CA LYS A 64 -6.48 -1.02 17.60
C LYS A 64 -7.28 -1.89 18.57
N LEU A 65 -8.15 -1.28 19.38
CA LEU A 65 -9.03 -1.93 20.35
C LEU A 65 -8.27 -2.70 21.43
N PHE A 66 -7.14 -2.17 21.91
CA PHE A 66 -6.45 -2.68 23.09
C PHE A 66 -6.97 -1.98 24.37
N PRO A 67 -7.02 -2.69 25.52
CA PRO A 67 -6.71 -4.12 25.70
C PRO A 67 -7.75 -5.04 25.02
N LYS A 68 -7.29 -6.19 24.51
CA LYS A 68 -8.15 -7.24 23.93
C LYS A 68 -8.74 -8.11 25.06
N LYS A 69 -9.92 -8.68 24.86
CA LYS A 69 -10.55 -9.57 25.85
C LYS A 69 -9.75 -10.88 26.02
N ILE A 70 -9.49 -11.27 27.26
CA ILE A 70 -9.03 -12.62 27.64
C ILE A 70 -10.07 -13.67 27.23
N ARG A 71 -9.60 -14.80 26.69
CA ARG A 71 -10.43 -15.91 26.19
C ARG A 71 -9.69 -17.24 26.22
N ASP A 72 -10.38 -18.29 26.65
CA ASP A 72 -9.79 -19.63 26.72
C ASP A 72 -9.67 -20.34 25.37
N LYS A 73 -10.46 -19.93 24.37
CA LYS A 73 -10.51 -20.55 23.05
C LYS A 73 -10.69 -19.53 21.94
N THR A 74 -10.14 -19.85 20.77
CA THR A 74 -10.38 -19.08 19.55
C THR A 74 -11.80 -19.31 19.06
N THR A 75 -12.47 -18.23 18.65
CA THR A 75 -13.80 -18.30 18.01
C THR A 75 -13.73 -17.61 16.66
N LEU A 76 -14.19 -18.32 15.63
CA LEU A 76 -14.32 -17.77 14.29
C LEU A 76 -15.61 -16.96 14.19
N ASP A 77 -15.51 -15.76 13.66
CA ASP A 77 -16.66 -14.96 13.26
C ASP A 77 -16.90 -15.17 11.76
N VAL A 78 -18.16 -15.27 11.34
CA VAL A 78 -18.54 -15.53 9.95
C VAL A 78 -18.14 -14.35 9.04
N ASP A 79 -18.16 -13.13 9.58
CA ASP A 79 -17.91 -11.89 8.82
C ASP A 79 -16.74 -11.05 9.36
N GLY A 80 -15.90 -11.62 10.23
CA GLY A 80 -14.88 -10.90 10.99
C GLY A 80 -13.47 -11.50 10.94
N TYR A 81 -12.59 -10.90 11.74
CA TYR A 81 -11.33 -11.51 12.15
C TYR A 81 -11.62 -12.54 13.27
N PRO A 82 -10.89 -13.66 13.35
CA PRO A 82 -11.01 -14.55 14.50
C PRO A 82 -10.75 -13.81 15.81
N ASN A 83 -11.52 -14.15 16.83
CA ASN A 83 -11.20 -13.73 18.18
C ASN A 83 -10.24 -14.76 18.76
N TYR A 84 -8.96 -14.41 18.82
CA TYR A 84 -7.91 -15.33 19.26
C TYR A 84 -8.02 -15.69 20.74
N ARG A 85 -7.59 -16.92 21.04
CA ARG A 85 -7.29 -17.39 22.40
C ARG A 85 -6.21 -16.51 23.05
N ARG A 86 -6.47 -16.15 24.31
CA ARG A 86 -5.66 -15.33 25.22
C ARG A 86 -5.89 -15.84 26.64
N ARG A 87 -5.22 -16.92 27.06
CA ARG A 87 -5.49 -17.60 28.35
C ARG A 87 -4.87 -16.91 29.56
N ASN A 88 -3.95 -15.98 29.32
CA ASN A 88 -3.24 -15.23 30.34
C ASN A 88 -2.51 -16.12 31.35
N LEU A 89 -1.84 -17.17 30.84
CA LEU A 89 -1.15 -18.16 31.69
C LEU A 89 0.18 -17.65 32.24
N PHE A 90 0.87 -16.79 31.48
CA PHE A 90 2.22 -16.32 31.80
C PHE A 90 2.27 -14.78 31.76
N PRO A 91 1.46 -14.07 32.57
CA PRO A 91 1.57 -12.63 32.67
C PRO A 91 2.99 -12.24 33.08
N THR A 92 3.45 -11.10 32.59
CA THR A 92 4.85 -10.70 32.74
C THR A 92 5.01 -9.22 32.99
N GLU A 93 6.18 -8.82 33.45
CA GLU A 93 6.51 -7.42 33.71
C GLU A 93 7.58 -6.94 32.73
N ILE A 94 7.32 -5.82 32.07
CA ILE A 94 8.23 -5.18 31.13
C ILE A 94 8.50 -3.78 31.64
N GLN A 95 9.75 -3.49 32.01
CA GLN A 95 10.16 -2.19 32.55
C GLN A 95 9.31 -1.70 33.74
N GLY A 96 8.95 -2.59 34.66
CA GLY A 96 8.13 -2.23 35.83
C GLY A 96 6.62 -2.21 35.56
N ILE A 97 6.18 -2.47 34.32
CA ILE A 97 4.77 -2.41 33.92
C ILE A 97 4.24 -3.84 33.71
N PRO A 98 3.13 -4.23 34.36
CA PRO A 98 2.54 -5.55 34.19
C PRO A 98 1.80 -5.65 32.85
N TYR A 99 2.02 -6.76 32.15
CA TYR A 99 1.40 -7.11 30.88
C TYR A 99 0.76 -8.49 30.95
N THR A 100 -0.46 -8.55 30.43
CA THR A 100 -1.27 -9.74 30.23
C THR A 100 -1.38 -10.05 28.75
N ASP A 101 -1.93 -11.21 28.41
CA ASP A 101 -2.24 -11.58 27.03
C ASP A 101 -3.16 -10.56 26.33
N GLU A 102 -3.87 -9.70 27.07
CA GLU A 102 -4.74 -8.64 26.51
C GLU A 102 -3.98 -7.67 25.60
N TRP A 103 -2.67 -7.51 25.82
CA TRP A 103 -1.81 -6.55 25.13
C TRP A 103 -0.98 -7.17 24.01
N VAL A 104 -1.07 -8.48 23.80
CA VAL A 104 -0.28 -9.17 22.77
C VAL A 104 -0.86 -8.90 21.38
N VAL A 105 -0.02 -8.44 20.46
CA VAL A 105 -0.31 -8.34 19.03
C VAL A 105 -0.25 -9.75 18.42
N PRO A 106 -1.27 -10.21 17.68
CA PRO A 106 -1.27 -11.53 17.07
C PRO A 106 -0.06 -11.78 16.16
N PHE A 107 0.59 -12.93 16.32
CA PHE A 107 1.84 -13.27 15.64
C PHE A 107 1.93 -14.76 15.29
N ASN A 108 2.87 -15.13 14.43
CA ASN A 108 3.25 -16.53 14.22
C ASN A 108 4.65 -16.75 14.85
N PRO A 109 4.83 -17.72 15.78
CA PRO A 109 6.10 -17.94 16.46
C PRO A 109 7.29 -18.14 15.53
N TYR A 110 7.13 -18.92 14.46
CA TYR A 110 8.20 -19.18 13.49
C TYR A 110 8.60 -17.92 12.72
N ILE A 111 7.61 -17.13 12.25
CA ILE A 111 7.89 -15.88 11.52
C ILE A 111 8.57 -14.87 12.44
N LEU A 112 8.15 -14.78 13.70
CA LEU A 112 8.75 -13.89 14.69
C LEU A 112 10.21 -14.22 14.94
N LEU A 113 10.52 -15.47 15.25
CA LEU A 113 11.91 -15.89 15.48
C LEU A 113 12.77 -15.79 14.22
N LYS A 114 12.19 -16.01 13.04
CA LYS A 114 12.94 -15.96 11.77
C LYS A 114 13.36 -14.55 11.37
N TYR A 115 12.51 -13.55 11.59
CA TYR A 115 12.74 -12.18 11.12
C TYR A 115 13.01 -11.17 12.23
N ASP A 116 12.84 -11.56 13.49
CA ASP A 116 13.22 -10.79 14.67
C ASP A 116 12.74 -9.32 14.64
N CYS A 117 11.47 -9.12 14.29
CA CYS A 117 10.89 -7.79 14.11
C CYS A 117 9.41 -7.74 14.45
N HIS A 118 8.90 -6.50 14.60
CA HIS A 118 7.49 -6.27 14.84
C HIS A 118 6.66 -6.49 13.56
N PHE A 119 5.63 -7.35 13.64
CA PHE A 119 4.55 -7.45 12.65
C PHE A 119 3.24 -7.82 13.34
N ASN A 120 2.12 -7.56 12.67
CA ASN A 120 0.81 -8.07 13.07
C ASN A 120 0.35 -9.07 12.02
N LEU A 121 0.02 -10.29 12.44
CA LEU A 121 -0.51 -11.34 11.56
C LEU A 121 -1.97 -11.62 11.91
N GLU A 122 -2.85 -11.30 10.96
CA GLU A 122 -4.29 -11.48 11.12
C GLU A 122 -4.82 -12.49 10.11
N ILE A 123 -5.62 -13.46 10.57
CA ILE A 123 -6.39 -14.34 9.69
C ILE A 123 -7.65 -13.60 9.26
N CYS A 124 -7.89 -13.49 7.96
CA CYS A 124 -9.05 -12.77 7.42
C CYS A 124 -10.06 -13.77 6.83
N GLY A 125 -11.32 -13.70 7.26
CA GLY A 125 -12.43 -14.50 6.72
C GLY A 125 -12.88 -14.04 5.33
N MET A 126 -13.82 -14.74 4.69
CA MET A 126 -14.17 -14.53 3.27
C MET A 126 -14.62 -13.10 2.93
N VAL A 127 -15.64 -12.56 3.60
CA VAL A 127 -16.22 -11.25 3.24
C VAL A 127 -15.26 -10.10 3.56
N SER A 128 -14.57 -10.16 4.69
CA SER A 128 -13.57 -9.18 5.09
C SER A 128 -12.35 -9.20 4.17
N THR A 129 -11.91 -10.38 3.70
CA THR A 129 -10.82 -10.52 2.71
C THR A 129 -11.18 -9.88 1.38
N ILE A 130 -12.42 -10.08 0.89
CA ILE A 130 -12.89 -9.46 -0.35
C ILE A 130 -12.92 -7.93 -0.18
N LYS A 131 -13.52 -7.40 0.89
CA LYS A 131 -13.51 -5.95 1.16
C LYS A 131 -12.09 -5.39 1.25
N TYR A 132 -11.18 -6.10 1.91
CA TYR A 132 -9.77 -5.72 1.99
C TYR A 132 -9.14 -5.71 0.60
N LEU A 133 -9.31 -6.77 -0.19
CA LEU A 133 -8.76 -6.88 -1.54
C LEU A 133 -9.24 -5.72 -2.41
N TYR A 134 -10.55 -5.50 -2.47
CA TYR A 134 -11.14 -4.38 -3.22
C TYR A 134 -10.59 -3.04 -2.72
N LYS A 135 -10.54 -2.80 -1.40
CA LYS A 135 -9.95 -1.58 -0.85
C LYS A 135 -8.54 -1.34 -1.39
N TYR A 136 -7.65 -2.32 -1.39
CA TYR A 136 -6.26 -2.11 -1.84
C TYR A 136 -6.09 -2.14 -3.36
N ILE A 137 -6.97 -2.81 -4.11
CA ILE A 137 -7.01 -2.71 -5.58
C ILE A 137 -7.44 -1.30 -6.00
N TYR A 138 -8.45 -0.73 -5.34
CA TYR A 138 -9.08 0.54 -5.74
C TYR A 138 -8.59 1.77 -4.98
N LYS A 139 -7.77 1.64 -3.93
CA LYS A 139 -7.18 2.78 -3.19
C LYS A 139 -6.30 3.67 -4.09
N GLY A 140 -5.88 3.16 -5.24
CA GLY A 140 -4.95 3.84 -6.13
C GLY A 140 -3.52 3.83 -5.58
N PRO A 141 -2.53 4.20 -6.40
CA PRO A 141 -1.16 4.35 -5.93
C PRO A 141 -1.09 5.50 -4.92
N ASP A 142 -0.39 5.30 -3.80
CA ASP A 142 -0.07 6.41 -2.91
C ASP A 142 0.85 7.38 -3.69
N HIS A 143 0.57 8.68 -3.59
CA HIS A 143 1.32 9.75 -4.26
C HIS A 143 2.08 10.56 -3.21
N ALA A 144 3.36 10.82 -3.46
CA ALA A 144 4.20 11.69 -2.64
C ALA A 144 4.42 13.01 -3.39
N ARG A 145 4.01 14.12 -2.77
CA ARG A 145 4.33 15.47 -3.22
C ARG A 145 5.66 15.87 -2.61
N ILE A 146 6.66 16.08 -3.45
CA ILE A 146 7.98 16.57 -3.05
C ILE A 146 8.03 18.05 -3.41
N SER A 147 8.27 18.91 -2.42
CA SER A 147 8.61 20.31 -2.63
C SER A 147 10.12 20.48 -2.55
N ILE A 148 10.73 21.09 -3.57
CA ILE A 148 12.15 21.47 -3.54
C ILE A 148 12.20 22.94 -3.16
N GLU A 149 12.65 23.22 -1.95
CA GLU A 149 12.90 24.57 -1.47
C GLU A 149 14.32 24.98 -1.88
N ASN A 150 14.45 25.98 -2.74
CA ASN A 150 15.72 26.67 -2.97
C ASN A 150 15.83 27.83 -1.97
N GLU A 151 17.02 28.12 -1.46
CA GLU A 151 17.25 29.34 -0.69
C GLU A 151 16.90 30.56 -1.55
N PRO A 152 16.18 31.57 -1.02
CA PRO A 152 15.69 32.68 -1.82
C PRO A 152 16.86 33.59 -2.23
N THR A 153 17.34 33.42 -3.46
CA THR A 153 18.12 34.44 -4.17
C THR A 153 17.16 35.50 -4.70
N THR A 154 17.49 36.76 -4.46
CA THR A 154 16.62 37.95 -4.59
C THR A 154 16.11 38.29 -6.00
N ASP A 155 16.28 37.42 -7.00
CA ASP A 155 15.98 37.73 -8.41
C ASP A 155 15.48 36.54 -9.26
N ASP A 156 15.10 35.41 -8.66
CA ASP A 156 14.64 34.25 -9.43
C ASP A 156 13.11 34.24 -9.64
N ASP A 157 12.71 34.23 -10.91
CA ASP A 157 11.36 33.97 -11.39
C ASP A 157 10.91 32.59 -10.87
N VAL A 158 9.89 32.58 -9.99
CA VAL A 158 9.48 31.37 -9.26
C VAL A 158 8.72 30.43 -10.20
N ASP A 159 9.41 29.41 -10.71
CA ASP A 159 8.80 28.33 -11.49
C ASP A 159 8.08 27.33 -10.55
N GLU A 160 6.80 27.60 -10.28
CA GLU A 160 5.92 26.75 -9.46
C GLU A 160 5.88 25.29 -9.93
N THR A 161 6.11 25.03 -11.23
CA THR A 161 6.09 23.70 -11.85
C THR A 161 7.35 22.91 -11.51
N LYS A 162 8.52 23.57 -11.42
CA LYS A 162 9.78 22.94 -11.00
C LYS A 162 9.86 22.72 -9.48
N GLN A 163 9.11 23.48 -8.69
CA GLN A 163 9.13 23.37 -7.24
C GLN A 163 8.36 22.15 -6.71
N HIS A 164 7.48 21.55 -7.49
CA HIS A 164 6.59 20.50 -7.02
C HIS A 164 6.65 19.25 -7.91
N PHE A 165 7.25 18.18 -7.40
CA PHE A 165 7.20 16.86 -8.04
C PHE A 165 6.12 16.01 -7.41
N ASN A 166 5.10 15.65 -8.19
CA ASN A 166 4.16 14.60 -7.81
C ASN A 166 4.77 13.24 -8.21
N THR A 167 5.29 12.51 -7.24
CA THR A 167 5.93 11.21 -7.46
C THR A 167 5.02 10.08 -7.00
N ARG A 168 5.15 8.92 -7.64
CA ARG A 168 4.44 7.71 -7.21
C ARG A 168 5.23 7.04 -6.08
N TYR A 169 4.60 6.83 -4.94
CA TYR A 169 5.19 6.00 -3.89
C TYR A 169 5.18 4.53 -4.34
N VAL A 170 6.33 3.87 -4.21
CA VAL A 170 6.49 2.44 -4.44
C VAL A 170 6.59 1.78 -3.08
N CYS A 171 5.55 1.05 -2.68
CA CYS A 171 5.51 0.38 -1.38
C CYS A 171 6.52 -0.78 -1.34
N VAL A 172 6.96 -1.16 -0.13
CA VAL A 172 7.97 -2.22 0.08
C VAL A 172 7.68 -3.51 -0.71
N PRO A 173 6.44 -4.07 -0.71
CA PRO A 173 6.15 -5.25 -1.53
C PRO A 173 6.33 -4.99 -3.04
N GLN A 174 5.88 -3.84 -3.55
CA GLN A 174 6.06 -3.49 -4.96
C GLN A 174 7.54 -3.31 -5.31
N SER A 175 8.33 -2.72 -4.42
CA SER A 175 9.78 -2.57 -4.58
C SER A 175 10.47 -3.93 -4.64
N MET A 176 10.12 -4.85 -3.74
CA MET A 176 10.69 -6.22 -3.75
C MET A 176 10.35 -6.97 -5.03
N TYR A 177 9.11 -6.86 -5.52
CA TYR A 177 8.72 -7.48 -6.80
C TYR A 177 9.52 -6.90 -7.98
N ARG A 178 9.81 -5.59 -7.97
CA ARG A 178 10.67 -4.96 -8.97
C ARG A 178 12.13 -5.44 -8.87
N ILE A 179 12.69 -5.47 -7.66
CA ILE A 179 14.07 -5.90 -7.41
C ILE A 179 14.29 -7.35 -7.86
N PHE A 180 13.31 -8.24 -7.60
CA PHE A 180 13.38 -9.63 -8.03
C PHE A 180 12.96 -9.88 -9.48
N GLY A 181 12.59 -8.84 -10.24
CA GLY A 181 12.22 -8.95 -11.65
C GLY A 181 10.92 -9.72 -11.92
N TYR A 182 10.01 -9.80 -10.94
CA TYR A 182 8.73 -10.47 -11.15
C TYR A 182 7.81 -9.63 -12.05
N ASN A 183 7.09 -10.32 -12.94
CA ASN A 183 6.05 -9.69 -13.75
C ASN A 183 4.90 -9.21 -12.86
N MET A 184 4.75 -7.89 -12.70
CA MET A 184 3.71 -7.30 -11.84
C MET A 184 2.44 -6.93 -12.61
N GLN A 185 2.58 -6.37 -13.81
CA GLN A 185 1.46 -5.84 -14.59
C GLN A 185 1.67 -6.11 -16.07
N GLY A 186 0.64 -6.63 -16.73
CA GLY A 186 0.53 -6.59 -18.19
C GLY A 186 0.01 -5.22 -18.59
N ARG A 187 0.65 -4.57 -19.56
CA ARG A 187 0.08 -3.38 -20.20
C ARG A 187 -0.81 -3.87 -21.33
N SER A 188 -2.12 -3.63 -21.25
CA SER A 188 -3.03 -3.91 -22.37
C SER A 188 -2.76 -2.99 -23.56
N HIS A 189 -2.28 -1.77 -23.29
CA HIS A 189 -2.00 -0.76 -24.29
C HIS A 189 -0.63 -0.13 -24.04
N ALA A 190 0.06 0.25 -25.11
CA ALA A 190 1.23 1.09 -25.02
C ALA A 190 0.81 2.51 -24.63
N VAL A 191 1.39 3.04 -23.56
CA VAL A 191 1.18 4.44 -23.13
C VAL A 191 2.34 5.26 -23.67
N PHE A 192 2.04 6.24 -24.52
CA PHE A 192 3.02 7.18 -25.06
C PHE A 192 2.83 8.54 -24.40
N LYS A 193 3.94 9.17 -24.00
CA LYS A 193 3.91 10.56 -23.50
C LYS A 193 3.82 11.49 -24.71
N LEU A 194 2.77 12.31 -24.76
CA LEU A 194 2.64 13.33 -25.79
C LEU A 194 3.62 14.48 -25.50
N ALA A 195 4.32 14.95 -26.53
CA ALA A 195 5.08 16.20 -26.47
C ALA A 195 4.10 17.38 -26.41
N VAL A 196 3.82 17.86 -25.20
CA VAL A 196 2.90 18.98 -24.98
C VAL A 196 3.59 20.30 -25.32
N HIS A 197 2.93 21.10 -26.14
CA HIS A 197 3.36 22.45 -26.52
C HIS A 197 2.13 23.32 -26.79
N LEU A 198 2.33 24.64 -26.79
CA LEU A 198 1.30 25.59 -27.21
C LEU A 198 1.11 25.56 -28.74
N PRO A 199 -0.01 26.12 -29.26
CA PRO A 199 -0.22 26.25 -30.70
C PRO A 199 0.98 26.93 -31.39
N GLU A 200 1.49 26.33 -32.46
CA GLU A 200 2.66 26.79 -33.24
C GLU A 200 4.00 26.88 -32.47
N LEU A 201 4.08 26.36 -31.24
CA LEU A 201 5.29 26.33 -30.41
C LEU A 201 5.88 24.92 -30.27
N GLN A 202 5.71 24.09 -31.31
CA GLN A 202 6.35 22.78 -31.40
C GLN A 202 7.89 22.89 -31.44
N SER A 203 8.57 22.02 -30.71
CA SER A 203 10.03 21.89 -30.80
C SER A 203 10.43 21.26 -32.14
N VAL A 204 11.38 21.90 -32.84
CA VAL A 204 11.92 21.41 -34.11
C VAL A 204 13.42 21.17 -33.95
N HIS A 205 13.87 19.98 -34.34
CA HIS A 205 15.29 19.65 -34.39
C HIS A 205 15.80 19.83 -35.82
N TYR A 206 16.89 20.59 -35.96
CA TYR A 206 17.54 20.85 -37.24
C TYR A 206 19.06 20.84 -37.07
N VAL A 207 19.77 20.65 -38.19
CA VAL A 207 21.22 20.82 -38.24
C VAL A 207 21.52 22.30 -38.48
N GLN A 208 22.42 22.87 -37.67
CA GLN A 208 22.81 24.29 -37.78
C GLN A 208 23.27 24.62 -39.20
N GLY A 209 22.72 25.69 -39.78
CA GLY A 209 22.97 26.11 -41.17
C GLY A 209 22.07 25.46 -42.22
N GLN A 210 21.13 24.59 -41.83
CA GLN A 210 20.13 23.98 -42.72
C GLN A 210 18.68 24.32 -42.32
N GLU A 211 18.47 25.40 -41.57
CA GLU A 211 17.18 25.79 -40.99
C GLU A 211 16.08 25.86 -42.05
N GLN A 212 16.38 26.49 -43.20
CA GLN A 212 15.44 26.66 -44.31
C GLN A 212 14.98 25.34 -44.95
N HIS A 213 15.79 24.28 -44.84
CA HIS A 213 15.44 22.96 -45.37
C HIS A 213 14.52 22.19 -44.41
N TYR A 214 14.71 22.36 -43.10
CA TYR A 214 13.95 21.63 -42.07
C TYR A 214 12.62 22.29 -41.69
N LEU A 215 12.50 23.62 -41.81
CA LEU A 215 11.27 24.36 -41.49
C LEU A 215 10.01 23.88 -42.25
N PRO A 216 10.04 23.71 -43.59
CA PRO A 216 8.87 23.21 -44.33
C PRO A 216 8.50 21.77 -43.94
N HIS A 217 9.51 20.97 -43.58
CA HIS A 217 9.28 19.59 -43.15
C HIS A 217 8.60 19.55 -41.78
N ALA A 218 9.04 20.41 -40.84
CA ALA A 218 8.43 20.52 -39.52
C ALA A 218 6.96 20.98 -39.58
N GLN A 219 6.62 21.90 -40.50
CA GLN A 219 5.24 22.35 -40.72
C GLN A 219 4.32 21.24 -41.27
N ARG A 220 4.88 20.25 -41.97
CA ARG A 220 4.13 19.14 -42.57
C ARG A 220 4.09 17.90 -41.69
N THR A 221 4.89 17.86 -40.63
CA THR A 221 5.03 16.69 -39.76
C THR A 221 4.22 16.91 -38.49
N PHE A 222 3.37 15.95 -38.14
CA PHE A 222 2.66 16.02 -36.87
C PHE A 222 3.60 15.76 -35.71
N THR A 223 3.44 16.53 -34.63
CA THR A 223 3.94 16.11 -33.32
C THR A 223 3.04 15.00 -32.80
N THR A 224 3.47 14.26 -31.77
CA THR A 224 2.59 13.27 -31.14
C THR A 224 1.28 13.89 -30.65
N LEU A 225 1.30 15.16 -30.22
CA LEU A 225 0.11 15.87 -29.74
C LEU A 225 -0.80 16.29 -30.90
N THR A 226 -0.27 16.86 -31.99
CA THR A 226 -1.11 17.27 -33.11
C THR A 226 -1.65 16.07 -33.91
N ALA A 227 -0.88 14.97 -33.99
CA ALA A 227 -1.37 13.70 -34.53
C ALA A 227 -2.53 13.14 -33.69
N PHE A 228 -2.43 13.25 -32.36
CA PHE A 228 -3.50 12.84 -31.45
C PHE A 228 -4.77 13.66 -31.67
N PHE A 229 -4.67 14.99 -31.78
CA PHE A 229 -5.82 15.84 -32.07
C PHE A 229 -6.47 15.54 -33.44
N GLU A 230 -5.67 15.27 -34.47
CA GLU A 230 -6.22 14.90 -35.78
C GLU A 230 -6.92 13.53 -35.72
N LEU A 231 -6.35 12.57 -34.98
CA LEU A 231 -6.98 11.27 -34.77
C LEU A 231 -8.32 11.40 -34.03
N ASP A 232 -8.38 12.20 -32.95
CA ASP A 232 -9.61 12.48 -32.22
C ASP A 232 -10.66 13.13 -33.12
N ARG A 233 -10.25 14.08 -33.98
CA ARG A 233 -11.12 14.72 -34.96
C ARG A 233 -11.71 13.71 -35.96
N LEU A 234 -10.89 12.79 -36.46
CA LEU A 234 -11.33 11.73 -37.36
C LEU A 234 -12.27 10.73 -36.67
N CYS A 235 -11.96 10.31 -35.45
CA CYS A 235 -12.79 9.41 -34.66
C CYS A 235 -14.16 10.02 -34.36
N ASN A 236 -14.22 11.30 -33.97
CA ASN A 236 -15.48 12.01 -33.77
C ASN A 236 -16.31 12.11 -35.06
N ALA A 237 -15.68 12.44 -36.18
CA ALA A 237 -16.36 12.48 -37.48
C ALA A 237 -16.90 11.10 -37.92
N MET A 238 -16.22 10.00 -37.56
CA MET A 238 -16.72 8.64 -37.80
C MET A 238 -17.89 8.28 -36.89
N HIS A 239 -17.86 8.71 -35.62
CA HIS A 239 -18.97 8.49 -34.68
C HIS A 239 -20.24 9.24 -35.12
N GLU A 240 -20.10 10.49 -35.56
CA GLU A 240 -21.20 11.30 -36.11
C GLU A 240 -21.80 10.68 -37.39
N ARG A 241 -20.97 10.07 -38.24
CA ARG A 241 -21.42 9.37 -39.46
C ARG A 241 -22.02 7.99 -39.19
N GLY A 242 -21.56 7.29 -38.15
CA GLY A 242 -22.04 5.96 -37.76
C GLY A 242 -23.30 5.98 -36.87
N GLY A 243 -23.60 7.10 -36.21
CA GLY A 243 -24.76 7.26 -35.32
C GLY A 243 -26.13 7.28 -36.01
N SER A 244 -26.21 7.16 -37.34
CA SER A 244 -27.48 7.07 -38.08
C SER A 244 -27.94 5.63 -38.42
N GLN A 245 -27.19 4.60 -38.02
CA GLN A 245 -27.61 3.20 -38.19
C GLN A 245 -27.22 2.33 -36.99
N MET A 246 -27.87 2.54 -35.85
CA MET A 246 -28.04 1.48 -34.85
C MET A 246 -29.20 1.83 -33.92
N THR A 247 -30.41 1.77 -34.48
CA THR A 247 -31.62 1.54 -33.69
C THR A 247 -31.80 0.03 -33.55
N LEU A 248 -31.54 -0.48 -32.35
CA LEU A 248 -32.21 -1.64 -31.77
C LEU A 248 -32.72 -1.22 -30.40
#